data_AF-A0A2V6DF61-F1
#
_entry.id   AF-A0A2V6DF61-F1
#
_cell.length_a   1.000
_cell.length_b   1.000
_cell.length_c   1.000
_cell.angle_alpha   90.00
_cell.angle_beta   90.00
_cell.angle_gamma   90.00
#
_symmetry.space_group_name_H-M   'P 1'
#
loop_
_entity.id
_entity.type
_entity.pdbx_description
1 polymer ?
#
loop_
_entity_poly.entity_id
_entity_poly.type
_entity_poly.pdbx_seq_one_letter_code
_entity_poly.pdbx_strand_id
1 'polypeptide(L)'
;MTWESQNMGPLTLIAHLLMSLQIATRFATLGGMFSPSQPSRPAVEDKLTSLRRLDKSRAWNSLDDQLYCTICKTIISGRQIEVVGGTNGLRALHLKCSTPGCFSTPADWLLPVKSDTVREIDILFRDNGA
;
A
#
# COMPACT_ATOMS: atom_id res chain seq x y z
N MET A 1 71.23 -2.83 -20.99
CA MET A 1 70.18 -2.00 -21.63
C MET A 1 69.42 -2.86 -22.61
N THR A 2 68.39 -3.55 -22.14
CA THR A 2 67.45 -4.32 -22.95
C THR A 2 66.18 -3.51 -23.06
N TRP A 3 65.98 -2.88 -24.21
CA TRP A 3 64.77 -2.14 -24.56
C TRP A 3 63.78 -3.16 -25.13
N GLU A 4 62.99 -3.79 -24.29
CA GLU A 4 61.92 -4.67 -24.79
C GLU A 4 60.72 -3.79 -25.14
N SER A 5 60.54 -3.53 -26.44
CA SER A 5 59.34 -2.91 -26.99
C SER A 5 58.12 -3.80 -26.70
N GLN A 6 57.27 -3.39 -25.77
CA GLN A 6 55.96 -4.00 -25.54
C GLN A 6 54.99 -3.52 -26.63
N ASN A 7 55.04 -4.22 -27.76
CA ASN A 7 54.06 -4.16 -28.82
C ASN A 7 52.75 -4.79 -28.31
N MET A 8 51.84 -3.97 -27.79
CA MET A 8 50.50 -4.39 -27.38
C MET A 8 49.65 -4.62 -28.64
N GLY A 9 49.57 -5.88 -29.08
CA GLY A 9 48.82 -6.26 -30.27
C GLY A 9 47.29 -6.06 -30.13
N PRO A 10 46.56 -5.96 -31.26
CA PRO A 10 45.12 -5.68 -31.30
C PRO A 10 44.25 -6.80 -30.70
N LEU A 11 44.84 -7.95 -30.39
CA LEU A 11 44.16 -9.10 -29.79
C LEU A 11 43.85 -8.87 -28.30
N THR A 12 44.59 -8.00 -27.61
CA THR A 12 44.35 -7.68 -26.19
C THR A 12 43.10 -6.82 -26.00
N LEU A 13 42.77 -5.96 -26.96
CA LEU A 13 41.54 -5.13 -26.94
C LEU A 13 40.27 -5.93 -27.25
N ILE A 14 40.38 -6.99 -28.05
CA ILE A 14 39.25 -7.88 -28.38
C ILE A 14 38.86 -8.75 -27.16
N ALA A 15 39.84 -9.19 -26.37
CA ALA A 15 39.58 -9.95 -25.14
C ALA A 15 38.80 -9.13 -24.08
N HIS A 16 39.09 -7.82 -23.97
CA HIS A 16 38.36 -6.93 -23.06
C HIS A 16 36.91 -6.65 -23.52
N LEU A 17 36.65 -6.63 -24.83
CA LEU A 17 35.29 -6.38 -25.35
C LEU A 17 34.38 -7.62 -25.26
N LEU A 18 34.94 -8.83 -25.23
CA LEU A 18 34.18 -10.08 -25.09
C LEU A 18 33.87 -10.47 -23.64
N MET A 19 34.57 -9.89 -22.65
CA MET A 19 34.28 -10.12 -21.22
C MET A 19 33.10 -9.29 -20.67
N SER A 20 32.62 -8.27 -21.38
CA SER A 20 31.51 -7.42 -20.92
C SER A 20 30.13 -7.80 -21.48
N LEU A 21 30.04 -8.74 -22.42
CA LEU A 21 28.77 -9.15 -23.05
C LEU A 21 28.24 -10.51 -22.56
N GLN A 22 28.24 -10.75 -21.25
CA GLN A 22 27.65 -11.97 -20.67
C GLN A 22 26.65 -11.73 -19.52
N ILE A 23 26.26 -10.48 -19.22
CA ILE A 23 25.25 -10.22 -18.17
C ILE A 23 23.83 -10.18 -18.79
N ALA A 24 23.39 -11.28 -19.42
CA ALA A 24 22.00 -11.37 -19.87
C ALA A 24 21.49 -12.80 -20.06
N THR A 25 21.91 -13.81 -19.28
CA THR A 25 21.29 -15.15 -19.43
C THR A 25 21.36 -16.08 -18.21
N ARG A 26 21.32 -15.56 -16.97
CA ARG A 26 21.27 -16.41 -15.76
C ARG A 26 20.20 -16.03 -14.74
N PHE A 27 18.94 -15.95 -15.17
CA PHE A 27 17.79 -15.94 -14.23
C PHE A 27 16.60 -16.78 -14.72
N ALA A 28 16.82 -17.81 -15.54
CA ALA A 28 15.76 -18.68 -16.04
C ALA A 28 15.90 -20.12 -15.51
N THR A 29 16.04 -20.33 -14.19
CA THR A 29 16.04 -21.72 -13.65
C THR A 29 15.52 -21.90 -12.22
N LEU A 30 14.84 -20.93 -11.60
CA LEU A 30 14.11 -21.17 -10.33
C LEU A 30 12.74 -20.45 -10.31
N GLY A 31 11.96 -20.57 -11.38
CA GLY A 31 10.58 -20.06 -11.45
C GLY A 31 9.52 -21.16 -11.55
N GLY A 32 9.92 -22.41 -11.37
CA GLY A 32 9.07 -23.57 -11.61
C GLY A 32 8.34 -24.10 -10.38
N MET A 33 7.74 -23.25 -9.54
CA MET A 33 6.70 -23.66 -8.57
C MET A 33 5.81 -22.48 -8.14
N PHE A 34 5.31 -21.65 -9.07
CA PHE A 34 4.06 -20.94 -8.78
C PHE A 34 2.91 -21.83 -9.20
N SER A 35 2.62 -22.78 -8.30
CA SER A 35 1.32 -23.45 -8.30
C SER A 35 0.25 -22.37 -8.28
N PRO A 36 -0.70 -22.33 -9.23
CA PRO A 36 -1.89 -21.50 -9.09
C PRO A 36 -2.79 -22.18 -8.04
N SER A 37 -2.32 -22.23 -6.80
CA SER A 37 -3.07 -22.72 -5.66
C SER A 37 -4.07 -21.64 -5.29
N GLN A 38 -5.25 -21.74 -5.90
CA GLN A 38 -6.57 -21.35 -5.36
C GLN A 38 -6.74 -19.86 -4.97
N PRO A 39 -7.90 -19.24 -5.25
CA PRO A 39 -8.30 -18.03 -4.54
C PRO A 39 -8.60 -18.43 -3.09
N SER A 40 -7.54 -18.54 -2.30
CA SER A 40 -7.59 -18.78 -0.87
C SER A 40 -8.09 -17.51 -0.19
N ARG A 41 -8.24 -17.51 1.12
CA ARG A 41 -8.65 -16.34 1.92
C ARG A 41 -7.52 -15.35 2.33
N PRO A 42 -6.50 -14.93 1.52
CA PRO A 42 -5.56 -13.89 1.94
C PRO A 42 -6.14 -12.46 1.89
N ALA A 43 -7.04 -12.16 0.95
CA ALA A 43 -7.39 -10.76 0.65
C ALA A 43 -8.02 -9.98 1.82
N VAL A 44 -8.73 -10.65 2.74
CA VAL A 44 -9.47 -10.01 3.84
C VAL A 44 -8.54 -9.71 5.02
N GLU A 45 -7.73 -10.70 5.44
CA GLU A 45 -6.81 -10.54 6.58
C GLU A 45 -5.66 -9.58 6.22
N ASP A 46 -5.20 -9.63 4.97
CA ASP A 46 -4.21 -8.70 4.44
C ASP A 46 -4.74 -7.26 4.41
N LYS A 47 -6.04 -7.10 4.11
CA LYS A 47 -6.70 -5.79 4.09
C LYS A 47 -6.88 -5.20 5.48
N LEU A 48 -7.39 -5.98 6.44
CA LEU A 48 -7.57 -5.51 7.81
C LEU A 48 -6.23 -5.14 8.45
N THR A 49 -5.20 -5.95 8.23
CA THR A 49 -3.83 -5.66 8.65
C THR A 49 -3.30 -4.37 8.01
N SER A 50 -3.57 -4.15 6.72
CA SER A 50 -3.18 -2.92 6.04
C SER A 50 -3.88 -1.69 6.60
N LEU A 51 -5.19 -1.77 6.90
CA LEU A 51 -5.94 -0.70 7.55
C LEU A 51 -5.33 -0.36 8.92
N ARG A 52 -5.11 -1.36 9.78
CA ARG A 52 -4.48 -1.17 11.10
C ARG A 52 -3.11 -0.51 11.01
N ARG A 53 -2.31 -0.85 9.99
CA ARG A 53 -0.95 -0.31 9.82
C ARG A 53 -0.95 1.13 9.30
N LEU A 54 -1.83 1.44 8.34
CA LEU A 54 -1.84 2.72 7.64
C LEU A 54 -2.69 3.78 8.37
N ASP A 55 -3.72 3.36 9.09
CA ASP A 55 -4.62 4.22 9.84
C ASP A 55 -4.41 4.09 11.35
N LYS A 56 -3.33 4.68 11.84
CA LYS A 56 -2.87 4.51 13.24
C LYS A 56 -3.73 5.23 14.28
N SER A 57 -4.56 6.19 13.87
CA SER A 57 -5.38 6.97 14.81
C SER A 57 -6.64 6.23 15.26
N ARG A 58 -6.96 5.09 14.65
CA ARG A 58 -8.20 4.34 14.87
C ARG A 58 -7.92 2.87 15.12
N ALA A 59 -8.67 2.28 16.04
CA ALA A 59 -8.63 0.85 16.30
C ALA A 59 -9.58 0.13 15.34
N TRP A 60 -9.03 -0.42 14.25
CA TRP A 60 -9.76 -1.29 13.33
C TRP A 60 -9.92 -2.69 13.91
N ASN A 61 -11.12 -3.03 14.36
CA ASN A 61 -11.47 -4.34 14.91
C ASN A 61 -11.93 -5.30 13.80
N SER A 62 -12.71 -4.79 12.84
CA SER A 62 -13.23 -5.53 11.70
C SER A 62 -13.28 -4.69 10.42
N LEU A 63 -13.37 -5.32 9.25
CA LEU A 63 -13.68 -4.61 8.00
C LEU A 63 -15.11 -4.05 7.97
N ASP A 64 -15.98 -4.49 8.88
CA ASP A 64 -17.34 -3.98 9.02
C ASP A 64 -17.42 -2.71 9.88
N ASP A 65 -16.31 -2.29 10.49
CA ASP A 65 -16.25 -1.03 11.23
C ASP A 65 -16.58 0.13 10.27
N GLN A 66 -17.51 0.98 10.72
CA GLN A 66 -18.09 2.05 9.92
C GLN A 66 -17.45 3.39 10.26
N LEU A 67 -17.32 4.23 9.24
CA LEU A 67 -16.81 5.58 9.29
C LEU A 67 -17.70 6.50 8.46
N TYR A 68 -17.88 7.72 8.91
CA TYR A 68 -18.49 8.77 8.12
C TYR A 68 -17.42 9.51 7.32
N CYS A 69 -17.52 9.45 6.00
CA CYS A 69 -16.65 10.21 5.11
C CYS A 69 -17.14 11.65 4.99
N THR A 70 -16.34 12.62 5.43
CA THR A 70 -16.73 14.03 5.40
C THR A 70 -16.69 14.64 4.00
N ILE A 71 -16.05 14.01 3.02
CA ILE A 71 -15.99 14.50 1.63
C ILE A 71 -17.24 14.09 0.86
N CYS A 72 -17.50 12.78 0.73
CA CYS A 72 -18.68 12.29 0.00
C CYS A 72 -19.94 12.19 0.85
N LYS A 73 -19.87 12.54 2.15
CA LYS A 73 -21.02 12.59 3.09
C LYS A 73 -21.76 11.26 3.22
N THR A 74 -21.04 10.14 3.12
CA THR A 74 -21.61 8.79 3.21
C THR A 74 -20.93 7.99 4.31
N ILE A 75 -21.66 7.02 4.86
CA ILE A 75 -21.10 6.00 5.74
C ILE A 75 -20.41 4.96 4.87
N ILE A 76 -19.13 4.72 5.16
CA ILE A 76 -18.29 3.73 4.51
C ILE A 76 -17.79 2.73 5.55
N SER A 77 -17.55 1.50 5.12
CA SER A 77 -16.91 0.48 5.95
C SER A 77 -15.46 0.24 5.53
N GLY A 78 -14.69 -0.45 6.36
CA GLY A 78 -13.36 -0.96 5.99
C GLY A 78 -13.36 -1.73 4.66
N ARG A 79 -14.47 -2.39 4.29
CA ARG A 79 -14.64 -3.05 2.98
C ARG A 79 -14.60 -2.07 1.80
N GLN A 80 -15.14 -0.87 1.97
CA GLN A 80 -15.21 0.20 0.95
C GLN A 80 -13.99 1.13 0.96
N ILE A 81 -13.00 0.88 1.82
CA ILE A 81 -11.73 1.60 1.78
C ILE A 81 -10.77 0.84 0.86
N GLU A 82 -10.15 1.57 -0.06
CA GLU A 82 -9.13 1.06 -0.97
C GLU A 82 -7.75 1.28 -0.38
N VAL A 83 -6.89 0.28 -0.53
CA VAL A 83 -5.45 0.39 -0.25
C VAL A 83 -4.76 0.59 -1.61
N VAL A 84 -4.15 1.75 -1.81
CA VAL A 84 -3.60 2.17 -3.11
C VAL A 84 -2.09 2.39 -2.99
N GLY A 85 -1.34 2.08 -4.05
CA GLY A 85 0.11 2.30 -4.15
C GLY A 85 0.92 1.01 -4.31
N GLY A 86 2.25 1.10 -4.14
CA GLY A 86 3.13 -0.07 -4.06
C GLY A 86 3.55 -0.73 -5.39
N THR A 87 3.18 -0.19 -6.55
CA THR A 87 3.43 -0.86 -7.85
C THR A 87 4.91 -0.93 -8.26
N ASN A 88 5.81 -0.26 -7.55
CA ASN A 88 7.22 -0.12 -7.93
C ASN A 88 8.15 0.31 -6.77
N GLY A 89 7.77 0.06 -5.51
CA GLY A 89 8.61 0.35 -4.32
C GLY A 89 8.85 1.83 -4.00
N LEU A 90 8.57 2.75 -4.92
CA LEU A 90 8.80 4.19 -4.75
C LEU A 90 7.63 4.93 -4.11
N ARG A 91 6.41 4.39 -4.20
CA ARG A 91 5.20 5.04 -3.67
C ARG A 91 4.68 4.29 -2.45
N ALA A 92 4.63 4.99 -1.32
CA ALA A 92 4.05 4.46 -0.09
C ALA A 92 2.58 4.06 -0.30
N LEU A 93 2.18 3.01 0.41
CA LEU A 93 0.78 2.61 0.48
C LEU A 93 -0.02 3.69 1.22
N HIS A 94 -1.22 3.97 0.75
CA HIS A 94 -2.15 4.89 1.38
C HIS A 94 -3.58 4.37 1.25
N LEU A 95 -4.47 4.94 2.07
CA LEU A 95 -5.87 4.58 2.09
C LEU A 95 -6.70 5.65 1.38
N LYS A 96 -7.74 5.21 0.68
CA LYS A 96 -8.67 6.07 -0.07
C LYS A 96 -10.09 5.53 0.03
N CYS A 97 -11.10 6.41 0.03
CA CYS A 97 -12.49 6.00 -0.13
C CYS A 97 -12.77 5.50 -1.56
N SER A 98 -13.51 4.40 -1.70
CA SER A 98 -13.86 3.82 -3.01
C SER A 98 -15.00 4.54 -3.73
N THR A 99 -15.66 5.52 -3.10
CA THR A 99 -16.76 6.26 -3.75
C THR A 99 -16.24 6.97 -5.00
N PRO A 100 -16.89 6.81 -6.18
CA PRO A 100 -16.48 7.48 -7.41
C PRO A 100 -16.34 8.99 -7.21
N GLY A 101 -15.20 9.56 -7.63
CA GLY A 101 -14.91 10.99 -7.49
C GLY A 101 -14.55 11.44 -6.06
N CYS A 102 -14.52 10.54 -5.08
CA CYS A 102 -14.06 10.87 -3.73
C CYS A 102 -12.54 10.70 -3.63
N PHE A 103 -11.89 11.72 -3.07
CA PHE A 103 -10.44 11.74 -2.79
C PHE A 103 -10.14 11.77 -1.30
N SER A 104 -11.12 11.38 -0.47
CA SER A 104 -10.94 11.39 0.99
C SER A 104 -9.85 10.40 1.43
N THR A 105 -9.14 10.83 2.45
CA THR A 105 -8.06 10.12 3.15
C THR A 105 -8.48 9.84 4.58
N PRO A 106 -7.70 9.08 5.38
CA PRO A 106 -8.04 8.85 6.78
C PRO A 106 -8.27 10.11 7.62
N ALA A 107 -7.67 11.25 7.26
CA ALA A 107 -7.92 12.51 7.96
C ALA A 107 -9.38 13.01 7.84
N ASP A 108 -10.08 12.59 6.78
CA ASP A 108 -11.42 13.05 6.44
C ASP A 108 -12.53 12.13 6.98
N TRP A 109 -12.18 11.10 7.75
CA TRP A 109 -13.12 10.08 8.23
C TRP A 109 -13.35 10.19 9.73
N LEU A 110 -14.63 10.25 10.12
CA LEU A 110 -15.07 10.36 11.52
C LEU A 110 -15.74 9.07 11.97
N LEU A 111 -15.64 8.75 13.26
CA LEU A 111 -16.44 7.68 13.84
C LEU A 111 -17.92 8.12 13.83
N PRO A 112 -18.85 7.28 13.32
CA PRO A 112 -20.26 7.60 13.37
C PRO A 112 -20.70 7.68 14.83
N VAL A 113 -21.33 8.79 15.19
CA VAL A 113 -21.87 8.98 16.53
C VAL A 113 -23.04 8.03 16.68
N LYS A 114 -22.97 7.10 17.65
CA LYS A 114 -24.12 6.27 18.01
C LYS A 114 -25.13 7.19 18.70
N SER A 115 -26.37 7.24 18.20
CA SER A 115 -27.37 8.21 18.67
C SER A 115 -27.71 8.08 20.15
N ASP A 116 -27.37 6.97 20.78
CA ASP A 116 -27.71 6.67 22.16
C ASP A 116 -27.08 7.68 23.15
N THR A 117 -25.93 8.29 22.79
CA THR A 117 -25.25 9.30 23.64
C THR A 117 -25.61 10.75 23.27
N VAL A 118 -26.21 10.98 22.10
CA VAL A 118 -26.58 12.35 21.67
C VAL A 118 -27.77 12.88 22.47
N ARG A 119 -28.65 11.98 22.92
CA ARG A 119 -29.81 12.36 23.74
C ARG A 119 -29.42 12.88 25.12
N GLU A 120 -28.33 12.40 25.71
CA GLU A 120 -27.91 12.83 27.06
C GLU A 120 -27.32 14.24 27.04
N ILE A 121 -26.60 14.59 25.98
CA ILE A 121 -25.99 15.91 25.80
C ILE A 121 -27.06 16.98 25.52
N ASP A 122 -28.10 16.65 24.75
CA ASP A 122 -29.22 17.58 24.47
C ASP A 122 -30.04 17.91 25.72
N ILE A 123 -30.19 16.98 26.67
CA ILE A 123 -30.90 17.20 27.94
C ILE A 123 -30.07 18.12 28.87
N LEU A 124 -28.76 17.87 28.99
CA LEU A 124 -27.89 18.66 29.88
C LEU A 124 -27.73 20.12 29.44
N PHE A 125 -27.80 20.42 28.13
CA PHE A 125 -27.76 21.81 27.67
C PHE A 125 -29.10 22.53 27.79
N ARG A 126 -30.23 21.81 27.81
CA ARG A 126 -31.56 22.40 27.96
C ARG A 126 -31.87 22.81 29.40
N ASP A 127 -31.33 22.08 30.37
CA ASP A 127 -31.57 22.33 31.80
C ASP A 127 -30.65 23.39 32.41
N ASN A 128 -29.54 23.75 31.75
CA ASN A 128 -28.62 24.82 32.19
C ASN A 128 -28.93 26.19 31.56
N GLY A 129 -30.06 26.33 30.86
CA GLY A 129 -30.49 27.53 30.15
C GLY A 129 -31.72 28.23 30.75
N ALA A 130 -32.03 28.00 32.03
CA ALA A 130 -33.13 28.66 32.75
C ALA A 130 -32.62 29.57 33.86
#